data_AF-A0A074U1J8-F1
#
_entry.id   AF-A0A074U1J8-F1
#
_cell.length_a   1.000
_cell.length_b   1.000
_cell.length_c   1.000
_cell.angle_alpha   90.00
_cell.angle_beta   90.00
_cell.angle_gamma   90.00
#
_symmetry.space_group_name_H-M   'P 1'
#
loop_
_entity.id
_entity.type
_entity.pdbx_description
1 polymer ?
#
loop_
_entity_poly.entity_id
_entity_poly.type
_entity_poly.pdbx_seq_one_letter_code
_entity_poly.pdbx_strand_id
1 'polypeptide(L)'
;MDYQPTILQLTVLDGKANTAGTRLLAIFTLSYAGMSINGCVLTENAKGMVRSNGPRGTSPSKAPINTSFSDPELAALITERADAAYRALTGKSAMEA
;
A
#
# COMPACT_ATOMS: atom_id res chain seq x y z
N MET A 1 22.15 0.36 12.14
CA MET A 1 21.65 1.08 10.95
C MET A 1 20.17 0.82 10.91
N ASP A 2 19.39 1.77 11.38
CA ASP A 2 17.93 1.72 11.36
C ASP A 2 17.46 1.92 9.92
N TYR A 3 17.06 0.83 9.26
CA TYR A 3 16.52 0.90 7.91
C TYR A 3 15.06 1.35 8.00
N GLN A 4 14.80 2.65 7.84
CA GLN A 4 13.43 3.15 7.80
C GLN A 4 12.80 2.99 6.41
N PRO A 5 11.57 2.46 6.32
CA PRO A 5 10.85 2.37 5.06
C PRO A 5 10.52 3.77 4.52
N THR A 6 10.84 4.02 3.26
CA THR A 6 10.60 5.31 2.59
C THR A 6 9.76 5.11 1.33
N ILE A 7 8.74 5.95 1.13
CA ILE A 7 7.94 5.96 -0.10
C ILE A 7 8.67 6.81 -1.14
N LEU A 8 9.18 6.17 -2.20
CA LEU A 8 9.94 6.85 -3.26
C LEU A 8 9.03 7.54 -4.28
N GLN A 9 7.95 6.85 -4.63
CA GLN A 9 6.96 7.33 -5.60
C GLN A 9 5.59 6.84 -5.17
N LEU A 10 4.57 7.69 -5.28
CA LEU A 10 3.18 7.32 -5.05
C LEU A 10 2.32 7.84 -6.20
N THR A 11 1.53 6.94 -6.78
CA THR A 11 0.54 7.23 -7.80
C THR A 11 -0.84 7.07 -7.18
N VAL A 12 -1.56 8.18 -7.05
CA VAL A 12 -2.94 8.21 -6.58
C VAL A 12 -3.84 7.58 -7.66
N LEU A 13 -4.70 6.65 -7.23
CA LEU A 13 -5.71 6.02 -8.09
C LEU A 13 -7.13 6.41 -7.69
N ASP A 14 -7.42 6.48 -6.38
CA ASP A 14 -8.76 6.79 -5.84
C ASP A 14 -9.87 5.91 -6.45
N GLY A 15 -9.59 4.61 -6.58
CA GLY A 15 -10.46 3.66 -7.25
C GLY A 15 -11.80 3.45 -6.53
N LYS A 16 -12.86 3.19 -7.31
CA LYS A 16 -14.16 2.78 -6.77
C LYS A 16 -14.04 1.50 -5.94
N ALA A 17 -14.90 1.36 -4.95
CA ALA A 17 -14.96 0.15 -4.14
C ALA A 17 -15.35 -1.05 -5.01
N ASN A 18 -14.71 -2.20 -4.79
CA ASN A 18 -15.10 -3.46 -5.41
C ASN A 18 -16.35 -4.06 -4.74
N THR A 19 -16.79 -5.23 -5.19
CA THR A 19 -17.95 -5.94 -4.64
C THR A 19 -17.80 -6.32 -3.16
N ALA A 20 -16.58 -6.39 -2.65
CA ALA A 20 -16.27 -6.61 -1.23
C ALA A 20 -16.10 -5.29 -0.44
N GLY A 21 -16.41 -4.14 -1.05
CA GLY A 21 -16.28 -2.82 -0.44
C GLY A 21 -14.83 -2.35 -0.26
N THR A 22 -13.86 -3.02 -0.88
CA THR A 22 -12.44 -2.61 -0.83
C THR A 22 -12.11 -1.65 -1.96
N ARG A 23 -11.44 -0.55 -1.64
CA ARG A 23 -10.98 0.50 -2.54
C ARG A 23 -9.48 0.43 -2.72
N LEU A 24 -9.02 0.65 -3.95
CA LEU A 24 -7.61 0.82 -4.27
C LEU A 24 -7.28 2.31 -4.29
N LEU A 25 -6.56 2.78 -3.26
CA LEU A 25 -6.27 4.20 -3.09
C LEU A 25 -5.08 4.65 -3.92
N ALA A 26 -3.99 3.88 -3.89
CA ALA A 26 -2.74 4.23 -4.56
C ALA A 26 -1.86 3.01 -4.86
N ILE A 27 -0.93 3.20 -5.80
CA ILE A 27 0.22 2.32 -6.04
C ILE A 27 1.49 3.09 -5.66
N PHE A 28 2.46 2.45 -5.04
CA PHE A 28 3.69 3.11 -4.63
C PHE A 28 4.93 2.21 -4.76
N THR A 29 6.08 2.87 -4.79
CA THR A 29 7.40 2.24 -4.70
C THR A 29 7.97 2.49 -3.32
N LEU A 30 8.38 1.42 -2.65
CA LEU A 30 8.96 1.43 -1.31
C LEU A 30 10.48 1.23 -1.38
N SER A 31 11.24 2.04 -0.66
CA SER A 31 12.65 1.78 -0.36
C SER A 31 12.79 1.26 1.06
N TYR A 32 13.44 0.11 1.24
CA TYR A 32 13.72 -0.47 2.55
C TYR A 32 14.98 -1.35 2.47
N ALA A 33 15.89 -1.22 3.44
CA ALA A 33 17.12 -2.01 3.51
C ALA A 33 17.96 -2.02 2.21
N GLY A 34 18.04 -0.87 1.52
CA GLY A 34 18.76 -0.74 0.23
C GLY A 34 18.04 -1.39 -0.96
N MET A 35 16.86 -1.96 -0.76
CA MET A 35 16.01 -2.53 -1.80
C MET A 35 14.93 -1.54 -2.21
N SER A 36 14.57 -1.58 -3.49
CA SER A 36 13.40 -0.87 -4.04
C SER A 36 12.33 -1.87 -4.46
N ILE A 37 11.18 -1.82 -3.80
CA ILE A 37 10.04 -2.71 -4.02
C ILE A 37 8.98 -1.91 -4.79
N ASN A 38 8.77 -2.27 -6.05
CA ASN A 38 7.84 -1.60 -6.96
C ASN A 38 6.48 -2.30 -6.97
N GLY A 39 5.40 -1.53 -7.09
CA GLY A 39 4.05 -2.07 -7.23
C GLY A 39 3.37 -2.45 -5.92
N CYS A 40 3.82 -1.87 -4.79
CA CYS A 40 3.06 -1.95 -3.55
C CYS A 40 1.75 -1.17 -3.69
N VAL A 41 0.71 -1.59 -2.96
CA VAL A 41 -0.63 -0.99 -3.08
C VAL A 41 -1.17 -0.56 -1.73
N LEU A 42 -1.80 0.61 -1.70
CA LEU A 42 -2.55 1.13 -0.57
C LEU A 42 -4.04 0.89 -0.82
N THR A 43 -4.69 0.20 0.10
CA THR A 43 -6.12 -0.15 0.00
C THR A 43 -6.88 0.28 1.24
N GLU A 44 -8.14 0.66 1.08
CA GLU A 44 -9.10 0.91 2.16
C GLU A 44 -10.20 -0.14 2.09
N ASN A 45 -10.54 -0.77 3.21
CA ASN A 45 -11.65 -1.74 3.23
C ASN A 45 -12.99 -1.06 3.52
N ALA A 46 -14.08 -1.85 3.51
CA ALA A 46 -15.43 -1.34 3.75
C ALA A 46 -15.64 -0.71 5.15
N LYS A 47 -14.72 -0.92 6.09
CA LYS A 47 -14.73 -0.33 7.44
C LYS A 47 -13.84 0.91 7.55
N GLY A 48 -13.34 1.45 6.43
CA GLY A 48 -12.40 2.57 6.43
C GLY A 48 -10.97 2.19 6.87
N MET A 49 -10.66 0.91 7.04
CA MET A 49 -9.31 0.51 7.47
C MET A 49 -8.36 0.51 6.28
N VAL A 50 -7.33 1.34 6.39
CA VAL A 50 -6.24 1.46 5.40
C VAL A 50 -5.19 0.39 5.65
N ARG A 51 -4.69 -0.23 4.58
CA ARG A 51 -3.61 -1.21 4.64
C ARG A 51 -2.72 -1.15 3.41
N SER A 52 -1.41 -1.24 3.64
CA SER A 52 -0.43 -1.48 2.58
C SER A 52 -0.27 -2.97 2.31
N ASN A 53 -0.22 -3.34 1.04
CA ASN A 53 0.08 -4.71 0.59
C ASN A 53 1.30 -4.67 -0.31
N GLY A 54 2.10 -5.73 -0.26
CA GLY A 54 3.22 -5.90 -1.18
C GLY A 54 2.76 -6.13 -2.63
N PRO A 55 3.73 -6.23 -3.55
CA PRO A 55 3.43 -6.43 -4.96
C PRO A 55 2.59 -7.68 -5.19
N ARG A 56 1.60 -7.53 -6.06
CA ARG A 56 0.73 -8.61 -6.53
C ARG A 56 0.95 -8.83 -8.02
N GLY A 57 0.93 -10.09 -8.43
CA GLY A 57 1.09 -10.47 -9.82
C GLY A 57 0.42 -11.79 -10.13
N THR A 58 0.60 -12.24 -11.36
CA THR A 58 0.08 -13.50 -11.84
C THR A 58 1.23 -14.24 -12.52
N SER A 59 1.46 -15.49 -12.11
CA SER A 59 2.46 -16.35 -12.75
C SER A 59 2.06 -16.68 -14.19
N PRO A 60 3.00 -17.14 -15.04
CA PRO A 60 2.69 -17.60 -16.40
C PRO A 60 1.61 -18.69 -16.43
N SER A 61 1.54 -19.51 -15.38
CA SER A 61 0.53 -20.55 -15.18
C SER A 61 -0.81 -20.03 -14.64
N LYS A 62 -1.02 -18.71 -14.62
CA LYS A 62 -2.21 -18.02 -14.07
C LYS A 62 -2.43 -18.17 -12.56
N ALA A 63 -1.50 -18.75 -11.81
CA ALA A 63 -1.58 -18.77 -10.36
C ALA A 63 -1.24 -17.38 -9.78
N PRO A 64 -1.99 -16.89 -8.77
CA PRO A 64 -1.73 -15.59 -8.17
C PRO A 64 -0.42 -15.59 -7.37
N ILE A 65 0.34 -14.51 -7.49
CA ILE A 65 1.57 -14.26 -6.72
C ILE A 65 1.27 -13.09 -5.79
N ASN A 66 1.35 -13.34 -4.48
CA ASN A 66 1.08 -12.32 -3.46
C ASN A 66 2.30 -12.17 -2.57
N THR A 67 2.82 -10.95 -2.47
CA THR A 67 3.87 -10.62 -1.50
C THR A 67 3.26 -9.91 -0.30
N SER A 68 3.65 -10.31 0.90
CA SER A 68 3.18 -9.70 2.15
C SER A 68 4.37 -9.33 3.02
N PHE A 69 4.21 -8.27 3.81
CA PHE A 69 5.13 -7.95 4.89
C PHE A 69 4.81 -8.88 6.06
N SER A 70 5.73 -9.78 6.40
CA SER A 70 5.52 -10.77 7.47
C SER A 70 5.62 -10.15 8.87
N ASP A 71 6.43 -9.10 8.99
CA ASP A 71 6.62 -8.36 10.23
C ASP A 71 5.48 -7.34 10.41
N PRO A 72 4.69 -7.44 11.50
CA PRO A 72 3.53 -6.58 11.70
C PRO A 72 3.91 -5.12 11.99
N GLU A 73 5.04 -4.88 12.65
CA GLU A 73 5.52 -3.53 12.98
C GLU A 73 5.96 -2.80 11.71
N LEU A 74 6.71 -3.46 10.85
CA LEU A 74 7.10 -2.97 9.53
C LEU A 74 5.87 -2.73 8.65
N ALA A 75 4.90 -3.64 8.65
CA ALA A 75 3.67 -3.48 7.88
C ALA A 75 2.86 -2.25 8.32
N ALA A 76 2.77 -2.01 9.63
CA ALA A 76 2.12 -0.84 10.19
C ALA A 76 2.88 0.44 9.81
N LEU A 77 4.21 0.46 9.96
CA LEU A 77 5.05 1.60 9.63
C LEU A 77 4.98 1.96 8.14
N ILE A 78 5.03 0.96 7.24
CA ILE A 78 4.86 1.18 5.80
C ILE A 78 3.47 1.76 5.51
N THR A 79 2.44 1.22 6.16
CA THR A 79 1.06 1.69 5.98
C THR A 79 0.92 3.15 6.40
N GLU A 80 1.44 3.52 7.56
CA GLU A 80 1.43 4.90 8.06
C GLU A 80 2.13 5.85 7.07
N ARG A 81 3.31 5.48 6.58
CA ARG A 81 4.06 6.33 5.63
C ARG A 81 3.36 6.47 4.28
N ALA A 82 2.77 5.38 3.78
CA ALA A 82 2.01 5.40 2.53
C ALA A 82 0.70 6.19 2.66
N ASP A 83 -0.02 6.05 3.79
CA ASP A 83 -1.21 6.84 4.11
C ASP A 83 -0.85 8.33 4.18
N ALA A 84 0.17 8.71 4.96
CA ALA A 84 0.61 10.09 5.08
C ALA A 84 0.95 10.72 3.71
N ALA A 85 1.65 9.97 2.84
CA ALA A 85 1.96 10.42 1.49
C ALA A 85 0.71 10.57 0.61
N TYR A 86 -0.22 9.61 0.67
CA TYR A 86 -1.50 9.68 -0.05
C TYR A 86 -2.34 10.89 0.40
N ARG A 87 -2.45 11.11 1.71
CA ARG A 87 -3.17 12.24 2.31
C ARG A 87 -2.57 13.58 1.91
N ALA A 88 -1.24 13.67 1.91
CA ALA A 88 -0.53 14.87 1.48
C ALA A 88 -0.80 15.24 0.01
N LEU A 89 -1.02 14.24 -0.86
CA LEU A 89 -1.29 14.45 -2.28
C LEU A 89 -2.77 14.68 -2.60
N THR A 90 -3.69 14.13 -1.81
CA THR A 90 -5.13 14.17 -2.10
C THR A 90 -5.92 15.14 -1.23
N GLY A 91 -5.38 15.54 -0.07
CA GLY A 91 -6.10 16.30 0.94
C GLY A 91 -7.22 15.52 1.64
N LYS A 92 -7.38 14.23 1.34
CA LYS A 92 -8.39 13.35 1.96
C LYS A 92 -7.74 12.53 3.05
N SER A 93 -8.33 12.46 4.24
CA SER A 93 -7.94 11.48 5.25
C SER A 93 -8.65 10.16 4.95
N ALA A 94 -7.91 9.07 4.73
CA ALA A 94 -8.50 7.72 4.67
C ALA A 94 -8.88 7.16 6.06
N MET A 95 -8.70 7.98 7.11
CA MET A 95 -9.04 7.68 8.52
C MET A 95 -10.28 8.47 9.02
N GLU A 96 -11.04 9.08 8.11
CA GLU A 96 -12.31 9.74 8.45
C GLU A 96 -13.49 8.94 7.86
N ALA A 97 -13.92 7.93 8.62
CA ALA A 97 -15.25 7.32 8.56
C ALA A 97 -15.67 6.83 9.96
#